data_AF-A0A936WYR9-F1
#
_entry.id   AF-A0A936WYR9-F1
#
_cell.length_a   1.000
_cell.length_b   1.000
_cell.length_c   1.000
_cell.angle_alpha   90.00
_cell.angle_beta   90.00
_cell.angle_gamma   90.00
#
_symmetry.space_group_name_H-M   'P 1'
#
loop_
_entity.id
_entity.type
_entity.pdbx_description
1 polymer ?
#
loop_
_entity_poly.entity_id
_entity_poly.type
_entity_poly.pdbx_seq_one_letter_code
_entity_poly.pdbx_strand_id
1 'polypeptide(L)'
;MQKMFSISRMVAISLLFLFISCSKKGDGNGTPNPVGEIWPQEWVLTMDFDATFVKYLQISGRLIYRSKVGIDYSLKSLSTEKDCKWLVKKAGEKAGRTMYTFQLASDTDYNWYVVTGGSVLGTLEYQLNVDVDGSTVGSEQAKFFINKVGEKNGKQLITIESVFYPGYFLINTGHTQAANGVLLSKTQAPAQFYKNFVN
;
A
#
# COMPACT_ATOMS: atom_id res chain seq x y z
N MET A 1 22.20 -35.02 43.97
CA MET A 1 21.10 -35.74 43.29
C MET A 1 20.93 -35.08 41.93
N GLN A 2 21.51 -35.61 40.83
CA GLN A 2 20.83 -36.49 39.85
C GLN A 2 19.37 -36.04 39.58
N LYS A 3 19.00 -35.65 38.35
CA LYS A 3 18.92 -36.55 37.18
C LYS A 3 19.27 -35.89 35.83
N MET A 4 19.89 -36.72 34.99
CA MET A 4 20.08 -36.60 33.54
C MET A 4 18.81 -36.93 32.74
N PHE A 5 18.94 -36.78 31.41
CA PHE A 5 18.13 -37.25 30.27
C PHE A 5 17.05 -36.26 29.77
N SER A 6 16.85 -36.01 28.47
CA SER A 6 17.18 -36.77 27.27
C SER A 6 17.29 -35.86 26.02
N ILE A 7 18.09 -36.33 25.07
CA ILE A 7 18.23 -35.90 23.68
C ILE A 7 16.87 -35.96 22.94
N SER A 8 16.60 -34.98 22.08
CA SER A 8 15.95 -35.26 20.80
C SER A 8 16.46 -34.30 19.73
N ARG A 9 17.00 -34.89 18.66
CA ARG A 9 17.49 -34.21 17.47
C ARG A 9 16.30 -33.63 16.72
N MET A 10 16.34 -32.36 16.36
CA MET A 10 15.73 -31.90 15.11
C MET A 10 16.74 -31.04 14.36
N VAL A 11 17.40 -31.72 13.43
CA VAL A 11 17.99 -31.11 12.25
C VAL A 11 16.85 -30.50 11.44
N ALA A 12 16.76 -29.19 11.37
CA ALA A 12 16.00 -28.52 10.33
C ALA A 12 16.98 -28.10 9.23
N ILE A 13 17.25 -29.03 8.31
CA ILE A 13 17.80 -28.71 6.99
C ILE A 13 16.64 -28.08 6.21
N SER A 14 16.66 -26.76 6.02
CA SER A 14 15.87 -26.16 4.96
C SER A 14 16.68 -26.22 3.68
N LEU A 15 16.27 -27.15 2.81
CA LEU A 15 16.61 -27.17 1.38
C LEU A 15 16.18 -25.82 0.77
N LEU A 16 17.17 -24.98 0.50
CA LEU A 16 17.00 -23.74 -0.25
C LEU A 16 17.04 -24.10 -1.74
N PHE A 17 15.87 -24.22 -2.38
CA PHE A 17 15.77 -24.26 -3.84
C PHE A 17 15.34 -22.90 -4.40
N LEU A 18 16.11 -22.48 -5.40
CA LEU A 18 16.14 -21.20 -6.11
C LEU A 18 14.85 -20.84 -6.84
N PHE A 19 14.59 -19.54 -6.97
CA PHE A 19 14.39 -18.94 -8.30
C PHE A 19 15.17 -17.64 -8.43
N ILE A 20 15.84 -17.49 -9.58
CA ILE A 20 16.59 -16.32 -10.02
C ILE A 20 15.58 -15.32 -10.58
N SER A 21 15.50 -14.11 -10.01
CA SER A 21 15.03 -12.95 -10.76
C SER A 21 16.20 -12.01 -10.99
N CYS A 22 16.66 -11.96 -12.23
CA CYS A 22 17.69 -11.06 -12.68
C CYS A 22 17.05 -9.68 -12.88
N SER A 23 17.25 -8.74 -11.95
CA SER A 23 16.99 -7.33 -12.22
C SER A 23 18.33 -6.61 -12.37
N LYS A 24 18.45 -5.87 -13.47
CA LYS A 24 19.61 -5.02 -13.77
C LYS A 24 19.89 -4.08 -12.60
N LYS A 25 21.17 -3.99 -12.24
CA LYS A 25 21.74 -2.90 -11.44
C LYS A 25 21.30 -1.56 -12.04
N GLY A 26 20.56 -0.76 -11.27
CA GLY A 26 20.32 0.64 -11.54
C GLY A 26 21.29 1.46 -10.70
N ASP A 27 22.08 2.29 -11.38
CA ASP A 27 23.11 3.14 -10.79
C ASP A 27 22.52 4.20 -9.85
N GLY A 28 23.32 4.58 -8.85
CA GLY A 28 22.93 5.47 -7.78
C GLY A 28 22.61 6.90 -8.22
N ASN A 29 21.86 7.57 -7.34
CA ASN A 29 21.51 9.00 -7.34
C ASN A 29 20.50 9.47 -8.39
N GLY A 30 19.24 9.13 -8.12
CA GLY A 30 18.04 9.71 -8.67
C GLY A 30 16.93 8.70 -8.45
N THR A 31 15.86 9.03 -7.71
CA THR A 31 14.72 8.11 -7.56
C THR A 31 14.21 7.76 -8.95
N PRO A 32 14.43 6.52 -9.44
CA PRO A 32 13.98 6.16 -10.77
C PRO A 32 12.46 6.09 -10.67
N ASN A 33 11.77 6.96 -11.41
CA ASN A 33 10.42 6.66 -11.81
C ASN A 33 10.58 5.98 -13.19
N PRO A 34 10.63 4.65 -13.26
CA PRO A 34 10.87 3.97 -14.53
C PRO A 34 9.67 4.20 -15.45
N VAL A 35 9.88 5.04 -16.45
CA VAL A 35 9.04 5.07 -17.65
C VAL A 35 9.08 3.65 -18.24
N GLY A 36 7.98 2.91 -18.13
CA GLY A 36 7.84 1.56 -18.68
C GLY A 36 7.86 0.39 -17.71
N GLU A 37 7.87 0.59 -16.38
CA GLU A 37 7.67 -0.53 -15.44
C GLU A 37 6.22 -1.06 -15.54
N ILE A 38 6.09 -2.33 -15.92
CA ILE A 38 4.81 -3.04 -15.96
C ILE A 38 4.49 -3.47 -14.53
N TRP A 39 3.67 -2.66 -13.87
CA TRP A 39 3.10 -3.02 -12.59
C TRP A 39 2.11 -4.18 -12.74
N PRO A 40 1.93 -5.03 -11.71
CA PRO A 40 0.79 -5.93 -11.65
C PRO A 40 -0.50 -5.13 -11.89
N GLN A 41 -1.50 -5.73 -12.52
CA GLN A 41 -2.79 -5.05 -12.67
C GLN A 41 -3.64 -5.16 -11.42
N GLU A 42 -3.41 -6.17 -10.58
CA GLU A 42 -4.15 -6.43 -9.35
C GLU A 42 -3.25 -6.35 -8.11
N TRP A 43 -3.68 -5.60 -7.10
CA TRP A 43 -2.88 -5.29 -5.91
C TRP A 43 -3.69 -5.52 -4.64
N VAL A 44 -3.05 -6.11 -3.62
CA VAL A 44 -3.48 -5.98 -2.23
C VAL A 44 -2.53 -5.00 -1.56
N LEU A 45 -3.04 -3.87 -1.10
CA LEU A 45 -2.23 -2.82 -0.48
C LEU A 45 -2.14 -3.05 1.03
N THR A 46 -0.98 -3.50 1.47
CA THR A 46 -0.65 -3.64 2.90
C THR A 46 0.04 -2.39 3.43
N MET A 47 -0.30 -1.99 4.65
CA MET A 47 0.29 -0.82 5.32
C MET A 47 0.75 -1.20 6.72
N ASP A 48 2.01 -1.00 7.06
CA ASP A 48 2.64 -1.45 8.31
C ASP A 48 2.65 -2.98 8.49
N PHE A 49 3.79 -3.49 8.94
CA PHE A 49 3.92 -4.86 9.42
C PHE A 49 4.31 -4.79 10.88
N ASP A 50 3.53 -5.42 11.75
CA ASP A 50 3.99 -5.75 13.10
C ASP A 50 4.17 -7.26 13.20
N ALA A 51 4.75 -7.73 14.31
CA ALA A 51 5.07 -9.15 14.49
C ALA A 51 3.82 -10.05 14.57
N THR A 52 2.61 -9.48 14.65
CA THR A 52 1.37 -10.23 14.93
C THR A 52 0.34 -10.10 13.80
N PHE A 53 0.29 -8.96 13.12
CA PHE A 53 -0.73 -8.66 12.13
C PHE A 53 -0.17 -8.10 10.82
N VAL A 54 -0.82 -8.49 9.72
CA VAL A 54 -0.76 -7.78 8.45
C VAL A 54 -1.94 -6.82 8.39
N LYS A 55 -1.64 -5.52 8.23
CA LYS A 55 -2.64 -4.47 8.04
C LYS A 55 -2.78 -4.16 6.55
N TYR A 56 -4.00 -3.92 6.10
CA TYR A 56 -4.31 -3.73 4.68
C TYR A 56 -5.49 -2.77 4.48
N LEU A 57 -5.62 -2.27 3.25
CA LEU A 57 -6.72 -1.39 2.85
C LEU A 57 -7.91 -2.20 2.35
N GLN A 58 -9.10 -1.88 2.86
CA GLN A 58 -10.35 -2.44 2.38
C GLN A 58 -11.49 -1.41 2.36
N ILE A 59 -12.58 -1.75 1.69
CA ILE A 59 -13.79 -0.91 1.61
C ILE A 59 -14.86 -1.39 2.58
N SER A 60 -15.64 -0.44 3.13
CA SER A 60 -16.94 -0.69 3.74
C SER A 60 -17.85 0.47 3.37
N GLY A 61 -18.87 0.18 2.57
CA GLY A 61 -19.71 1.22 1.96
C GLY A 61 -18.87 2.17 1.11
N ARG A 62 -18.91 3.47 1.42
CA ARG A 62 -18.17 4.51 0.68
C ARG A 62 -16.78 4.85 1.25
N LEU A 63 -16.38 4.13 2.30
CA LEU A 63 -15.17 4.44 3.06
C LEU A 63 -14.08 3.42 2.76
N ILE A 64 -12.85 3.90 2.60
CA ILE A 64 -11.65 3.07 2.61
C ILE A 64 -11.09 3.10 4.03
N TYR A 65 -10.91 1.94 4.63
CA TYR A 65 -10.35 1.81 5.96
C TYR A 65 -9.22 0.81 6.05
N ARG A 66 -8.43 0.95 7.11
CA ARG A 66 -7.38 0.01 7.47
C ARG A 66 -7.96 -1.15 8.29
N SER A 67 -7.88 -2.34 7.74
CA SER A 67 -8.17 -3.61 8.43
C SER A 67 -6.90 -4.36 8.79
N LYS A 68 -7.04 -5.48 9.50
CA LYS A 68 -5.94 -6.36 9.89
C LYS A 68 -6.35 -7.83 9.91
N VAL A 69 -5.41 -8.69 9.55
CA VAL A 69 -5.46 -10.15 9.70
C VAL A 69 -4.21 -10.64 10.43
N GLY A 70 -4.29 -11.77 11.13
CA GLY A 70 -3.12 -12.39 11.76
C GLY A 70 -2.06 -12.78 10.72
N ILE A 71 -0.79 -12.81 11.10
CA ILE A 71 0.31 -13.20 10.19
C ILE A 71 0.22 -14.65 9.70
N ASP A 72 -0.56 -15.49 10.38
CA ASP A 72 -0.91 -16.86 9.99
C ASP A 72 -1.90 -16.90 8.82
N TYR A 73 -2.67 -15.83 8.62
CA TYR A 73 -3.55 -15.68 7.47
C TYR A 73 -2.73 -15.34 6.21
N SER A 74 -2.77 -16.22 5.21
CA SER A 74 -1.91 -16.06 4.04
C SER A 74 -2.33 -14.86 3.19
N LEU A 75 -1.35 -14.14 2.62
CA LEU A 75 -1.62 -13.08 1.64
C LEU A 75 -2.37 -13.61 0.40
N LYS A 76 -2.20 -14.89 0.08
CA LYS A 76 -2.96 -15.54 -1.00
C LYS A 76 -4.45 -15.59 -0.66
N SER A 77 -4.79 -16.01 0.56
CA SER A 77 -6.18 -15.97 1.05
C SER A 77 -6.72 -14.54 1.03
N LEU A 78 -5.92 -13.57 1.49
CA LEU A 78 -6.31 -12.15 1.47
C LEU A 78 -6.58 -11.65 0.05
N SER A 79 -5.80 -12.07 -0.94
CA SER A 79 -6.03 -11.70 -2.34
C SER A 79 -7.33 -12.24 -2.95
N THR A 80 -7.98 -13.20 -2.28
CA THR A 80 -9.29 -13.74 -2.67
C THR A 80 -10.46 -13.10 -1.94
N GLU A 81 -10.19 -12.31 -0.89
CA GLU A 81 -11.23 -11.62 -0.14
C GLU A 81 -11.85 -10.50 -0.97
N LYS A 82 -13.16 -10.30 -0.75
CA LYS A 82 -13.90 -9.19 -1.33
C LYS A 82 -13.41 -7.89 -0.68
N ASP A 83 -13.46 -6.78 -1.42
CA ASP A 83 -13.24 -5.43 -0.89
C ASP A 83 -11.79 -5.02 -0.54
N CYS A 84 -10.76 -5.83 -0.83
CA CYS A 84 -9.36 -5.46 -0.54
C CYS A 84 -8.38 -5.55 -1.73
N LYS A 85 -8.83 -6.03 -2.89
CA LYS A 85 -8.03 -6.15 -4.11
C LYS A 85 -8.34 -5.02 -5.07
N TRP A 86 -7.31 -4.38 -5.60
CA TRP A 86 -7.41 -3.16 -6.40
C TRP A 86 -6.84 -3.38 -7.80
N LEU A 87 -7.61 -2.98 -8.81
CA LEU A 87 -7.16 -2.79 -10.17
C LEU A 87 -6.41 -1.45 -10.29
N VAL A 88 -5.13 -1.51 -10.65
CA VAL A 88 -4.29 -0.32 -10.84
C VAL A 88 -4.13 -0.06 -12.32
N LYS A 89 -4.67 1.08 -12.79
CA LYS A 89 -4.76 1.40 -14.22
C LYS A 89 -4.02 2.70 -14.53
N LYS A 90 -3.31 2.73 -15.67
CA LYS A 90 -2.68 3.97 -16.17
C LYS A 90 -3.79 4.96 -16.57
N ALA A 91 -3.69 6.19 -16.07
CA ALA A 91 -4.65 7.27 -16.26
C ALA A 91 -4.10 8.47 -17.06
N GLY A 92 -2.90 8.32 -17.63
CA GLY A 92 -2.20 9.35 -18.40
C GLY A 92 -0.86 9.73 -17.79
N GLU A 93 -0.34 10.88 -18.19
CA GLU A 93 0.93 11.43 -17.72
C GLU A 93 0.76 12.91 -17.36
N LYS A 94 1.42 13.35 -16.29
CA LYS A 94 1.47 14.76 -15.87
C LYS A 94 2.87 15.08 -15.36
N ALA A 95 3.47 16.15 -15.87
CA ALA A 95 4.84 16.56 -15.53
C ALA A 95 5.87 15.43 -15.66
N GLY A 96 5.77 14.62 -16.73
CA GLY A 96 6.69 13.50 -16.99
C GLY A 96 6.52 12.29 -16.07
N ARG A 97 5.45 12.24 -15.26
CA ARG A 97 5.15 11.14 -14.34
C ARG A 97 3.84 10.45 -14.77
N THR A 98 3.83 9.13 -14.76
CA THR A 98 2.62 8.34 -15.02
C THR A 98 1.63 8.48 -13.87
N MET A 99 0.39 8.84 -14.19
CA MET A 99 -0.73 8.87 -13.25
C MET A 99 -1.46 7.53 -13.27
N TYR A 100 -1.97 7.12 -12.12
CA TYR A 100 -2.71 5.88 -11.94
C TYR A 100 -4.05 6.13 -11.24
N THR A 101 -5.04 5.31 -11.57
CA THR A 101 -6.29 5.16 -10.81
C THR A 101 -6.30 3.81 -10.09
N PHE A 102 -7.02 3.75 -8.99
CA PHE A 102 -7.27 2.51 -8.23
C PHE A 102 -8.77 2.24 -8.24
N GLN A 103 -9.15 1.07 -8.73
CA GLN A 103 -10.53 0.62 -8.84
C GLN A 103 -10.67 -0.69 -8.07
N LEU A 104 -11.77 -0.93 -7.36
CA LEU A 104 -11.96 -2.20 -6.66
C LEU A 104 -12.09 -3.35 -7.69
N ALA A 105 -11.40 -4.46 -7.45
CA ALA A 105 -11.39 -5.58 -8.40
C ALA A 105 -12.70 -6.37 -8.43
N SER A 106 -13.43 -6.41 -7.31
CA SER A 106 -14.73 -7.08 -7.22
C SER A 106 -15.91 -6.22 -7.70
N ASP A 107 -15.73 -4.91 -7.83
CA ASP A 107 -16.76 -3.98 -8.27
C ASP A 107 -16.12 -2.74 -8.92
N THR A 108 -16.27 -2.61 -10.24
CA THR A 108 -15.60 -1.56 -11.01
C THR A 108 -16.20 -0.17 -10.82
N ASP A 109 -17.35 -0.05 -10.19
CA ASP A 109 -17.95 1.25 -9.93
C ASP A 109 -17.21 1.98 -8.80
N TYR A 110 -16.45 1.24 -7.98
CA TYR A 110 -15.73 1.73 -6.81
C TYR A 110 -14.33 2.19 -7.18
N ASN A 111 -14.11 3.50 -7.20
CA ASN A 111 -12.83 4.10 -7.57
C ASN A 111 -12.31 5.01 -6.47
N TRP A 112 -11.02 4.97 -6.21
CA TRP A 112 -10.39 5.85 -5.24
C TRP A 112 -10.52 7.30 -5.66
N TYR A 113 -10.83 8.17 -4.71
CA TYR A 113 -10.70 9.60 -4.87
C TYR A 113 -10.40 10.30 -3.55
N VAL A 114 -9.81 11.48 -3.66
CA VAL A 114 -9.49 12.34 -2.51
C VAL A 114 -10.64 13.31 -2.27
N VAL A 115 -11.12 13.34 -1.03
CA VAL A 115 -12.02 14.38 -0.53
C VAL A 115 -11.36 15.19 0.56
N THR A 116 -11.93 16.37 0.81
CA THR A 116 -11.66 17.11 2.03
C THR A 116 -12.79 16.87 3.02
N GLY A 117 -12.43 16.67 4.29
CA GLY A 117 -13.37 16.47 5.39
C GLY A 117 -12.92 17.24 6.62
N GLY A 118 -13.85 17.54 7.53
CA GLY A 118 -13.51 18.09 8.84
C GLY A 118 -12.98 17.00 9.76
N SER A 119 -11.92 17.30 10.51
CA SER A 119 -11.49 16.49 11.65
C SER A 119 -12.31 16.82 12.89
N VAL A 120 -12.22 15.95 13.88
CA VAL A 120 -12.81 16.17 15.22
C VAL A 120 -12.16 17.33 15.95
N LEU A 121 -10.94 17.70 15.54
CA LEU A 121 -10.22 18.86 16.07
C LEU A 121 -10.53 20.15 15.29
N GLY A 122 -11.50 20.11 14.36
CA GLY A 122 -11.89 21.26 13.54
C GLY A 122 -10.87 21.62 12.46
N THR A 123 -9.89 20.76 12.21
CA THR A 123 -8.87 20.95 11.16
C THR A 123 -9.30 20.25 9.87
N LEU A 124 -8.87 20.79 8.73
CA LEU A 124 -9.12 20.16 7.43
C LEU A 124 -8.28 18.88 7.30
N GLU A 125 -8.92 17.77 6.96
CA GLU A 125 -8.29 16.50 6.63
C GLU A 125 -8.49 16.17 5.15
N TYR A 126 -7.43 15.65 4.53
CA TYR A 126 -7.50 15.09 3.18
C TYR A 126 -7.69 13.58 3.31
N GLN A 127 -8.88 13.10 2.97
CA GLN A 127 -9.30 11.73 3.21
C GLN A 127 -9.37 10.95 1.88
N LEU A 128 -9.10 9.67 1.95
CA LEU A 128 -9.28 8.74 0.83
C LEU A 128 -10.66 8.08 0.96
N ASN A 129 -11.47 8.16 -0.09
CA ASN A 129 -12.79 7.53 -0.17
C ASN A 129 -12.95 6.77 -1.49
N VAL A 130 -14.08 6.06 -1.64
CA VAL A 130 -14.50 5.50 -2.92
C VAL A 130 -15.65 6.29 -3.52
N ASP A 131 -15.46 6.68 -4.76
CA ASP A 131 -16.52 7.10 -5.66
C ASP A 131 -17.23 5.84 -6.14
N VAL A 132 -18.56 5.86 -6.11
CA VAL A 132 -19.41 4.71 -6.45
C VAL A 132 -20.31 4.99 -7.66
N ASP A 133 -20.29 6.22 -8.19
CA ASP A 133 -21.05 6.59 -9.40
C ASP A 133 -20.13 6.94 -10.58
N GLY A 134 -18.81 6.90 -10.36
CA GLY A 134 -17.79 7.09 -11.38
C GLY A 134 -17.60 8.55 -11.80
N SER A 135 -18.33 9.49 -11.21
CA SER A 135 -18.30 10.91 -11.58
C SER A 135 -16.92 11.56 -11.39
N THR A 136 -16.09 11.01 -10.51
CA THR A 136 -14.78 11.56 -10.16
C THR A 136 -13.62 10.88 -10.87
N VAL A 137 -13.83 9.73 -11.54
CA VAL A 137 -12.75 8.92 -12.16
C VAL A 137 -11.93 9.70 -13.18
N GLY A 138 -12.57 10.60 -13.93
CA GLY A 138 -11.90 11.47 -14.91
C GLY A 138 -11.10 12.62 -14.28
N SER A 139 -11.39 12.97 -13.03
CA SER A 139 -10.82 14.12 -12.32
C SER A 139 -9.40 13.84 -11.83
N GLU A 140 -8.68 14.90 -11.45
CA GLU A 140 -7.38 14.75 -10.79
C GLU A 140 -7.50 14.20 -9.36
N GLN A 141 -8.67 14.33 -8.72
CA GLN A 141 -8.91 13.83 -7.36
C GLN A 141 -8.87 12.30 -7.28
N ALA A 142 -9.15 11.61 -8.40
CA ALA A 142 -9.08 10.15 -8.52
C ALA A 142 -7.72 9.64 -9.04
N LYS A 143 -6.75 10.53 -9.26
CA LYS A 143 -5.45 10.19 -9.86
C LYS A 143 -4.32 10.31 -8.85
N PHE A 144 -3.38 9.37 -8.94
CA PHE A 144 -2.26 9.26 -8.02
C PHE A 144 -0.95 9.00 -8.77
N PHE A 145 0.15 9.47 -8.21
CA PHE A 145 1.47 9.00 -8.59
C PHE A 145 1.88 7.85 -7.65
N ILE A 146 2.42 6.78 -8.22
CA ILE A 146 3.03 5.68 -7.47
C ILE A 146 4.55 5.86 -7.57
N ASN A 147 5.24 5.97 -6.44
CA ASN A 147 6.70 6.07 -6.41
C ASN A 147 7.30 4.85 -5.72
N LYS A 148 8.21 4.15 -6.40
CA LYS A 148 9.02 3.07 -5.86
C LYS A 148 10.00 3.61 -4.83
N VAL A 149 10.00 3.03 -3.63
CA VAL A 149 10.87 3.45 -2.52
C VAL A 149 11.90 2.38 -2.16
N GLY A 150 11.59 1.10 -2.42
CA GLY A 150 12.51 0.00 -2.18
C GLY A 150 11.80 -1.35 -2.17
N GLU A 151 12.43 -2.36 -1.60
CA GLU A 151 11.86 -3.69 -1.42
C GLU A 151 12.16 -4.19 0.00
N LYS A 152 11.23 -4.94 0.61
CA LYS A 152 11.44 -5.59 1.91
C LYS A 152 10.69 -6.91 1.93
N ASN A 153 11.39 -7.99 2.29
CA ASN A 153 10.82 -9.35 2.38
C ASN A 153 10.09 -9.78 1.08
N GLY A 154 10.66 -9.49 -0.08
CA GLY A 154 10.07 -9.82 -1.39
C GLY A 154 8.83 -8.99 -1.76
N LYS A 155 8.56 -7.91 -1.03
CA LYS A 155 7.43 -7.00 -1.28
C LYS A 155 7.95 -5.63 -1.72
N GLN A 156 7.36 -5.11 -2.79
CA GLN A 156 7.62 -3.75 -3.25
C GLN A 156 7.12 -2.74 -2.22
N LEU A 157 8.01 -1.83 -1.80
CA LEU A 157 7.65 -0.64 -1.03
C LEU A 157 7.39 0.52 -1.98
N ILE A 158 6.22 1.13 -1.84
CA ILE A 158 5.81 2.30 -2.62
C ILE A 158 5.34 3.43 -1.71
N THR A 159 5.31 4.64 -2.25
CA THR A 159 4.47 5.73 -1.77
C THR A 159 3.40 6.03 -2.81
N ILE A 160 2.23 6.45 -2.35
CA ILE A 160 1.12 6.89 -3.19
C ILE A 160 0.91 8.37 -2.92
N GLU A 161 1.07 9.21 -3.94
CA GLU A 161 0.95 10.66 -3.88
C GLU A 161 -0.30 11.12 -4.62
N SER A 162 -1.02 12.10 -4.10
CA SER A 162 -2.15 12.71 -4.83
C SER A 162 -1.66 13.54 -6.02
N VAL A 163 -2.34 13.40 -7.16
CA VAL A 163 -2.16 14.32 -8.30
C VAL A 163 -2.82 15.67 -8.02
N PHE A 164 -3.96 15.68 -7.33
CA PHE A 164 -4.73 16.88 -7.03
C PHE A 164 -4.11 17.73 -5.92
N TYR A 165 -3.49 17.08 -4.94
CA TYR A 165 -2.70 17.74 -3.88
C TYR A 165 -1.24 17.30 -3.95
N PRO A 166 -0.41 17.87 -4.85
CA PRO A 166 1.00 17.51 -4.98
C PRO A 166 1.75 17.63 -3.65
N GLY A 167 2.61 16.65 -3.35
CA GLY A 167 3.34 16.56 -2.09
C GLY A 167 2.54 16.02 -0.90
N TYR A 168 1.26 15.66 -1.10
CA TYR A 168 0.48 14.92 -0.11
C TYR A 168 0.49 13.42 -0.43
N PHE A 169 0.89 12.63 0.55
CA PHE A 169 1.05 11.18 0.40
C PHE A 169 0.05 10.44 1.30
N LEU A 170 -0.39 9.28 0.83
CA LEU A 170 -1.17 8.34 1.62
C LEU A 170 -0.33 7.89 2.82
N ILE A 171 -0.85 8.13 4.01
CA ILE A 171 -0.22 7.73 5.28
C ILE A 171 -1.22 6.93 6.12
N ASN A 172 -0.68 6.01 6.91
CA ASN A 172 -1.42 5.34 7.97
C ASN A 172 -1.38 6.20 9.22
N THR A 173 -2.54 6.62 9.72
CA THR A 173 -2.66 7.46 10.92
C THR A 173 -3.16 6.69 12.15
N GLY A 174 -3.31 5.37 12.05
CA GLY A 174 -3.89 4.55 13.11
C GLY A 174 -5.42 4.72 13.18
N HIS A 175 -6.03 4.50 14.33
CA HIS A 175 -7.47 4.79 14.50
C HIS A 175 -7.67 6.29 14.66
N THR A 176 -8.13 6.97 13.62
CA THR A 176 -8.75 8.29 13.74
C THR A 176 -10.25 8.13 13.95
N GLN A 177 -10.91 9.11 14.57
CA GLN A 177 -12.37 9.07 14.84
C GLN A 177 -13.22 8.97 13.55
N ALA A 178 -12.66 9.35 12.39
CA ALA A 178 -13.29 9.17 11.08
C ALA A 178 -13.28 7.71 10.57
N ALA A 179 -12.82 6.74 11.38
CA ALA A 179 -12.77 5.30 11.09
C ALA A 179 -11.94 4.86 9.86
N ASN A 180 -11.45 5.79 9.04
CA ASN A 180 -10.74 5.45 7.80
C ASN A 180 -9.29 5.03 8.05
N GLY A 181 -8.62 5.48 9.11
CA GLY A 181 -7.24 5.10 9.43
C GLY A 181 -6.19 5.26 8.31
N VAL A 182 -6.57 5.96 7.24
CA VAL A 182 -5.77 6.44 6.14
C VAL A 182 -6.13 7.89 5.86
N LEU A 183 -5.11 8.71 5.66
CA LEU A 183 -5.23 10.11 5.30
C LEU A 183 -4.16 10.46 4.28
N LEU A 184 -4.34 11.57 3.58
CA LEU A 184 -3.27 12.20 2.82
C LEU A 184 -2.67 13.32 3.66
N SER A 185 -1.35 13.29 3.82
CA SER A 185 -0.65 14.31 4.58
C SER A 185 0.63 14.74 3.88
N LYS A 186 1.02 15.98 4.12
CA LYS A 186 2.29 16.51 3.66
C LYS A 186 3.39 15.85 4.46
N THR A 187 4.29 15.14 3.78
CA THR A 187 5.46 14.52 4.40
C THR A 187 6.73 15.18 3.89
N GLN A 188 7.77 15.20 4.72
CA GLN A 188 9.12 15.55 4.25
C GLN A 188 9.70 14.34 3.54
N ALA A 189 9.62 14.29 2.21
CA ALA A 189 10.24 13.34 1.29
C ALA A 189 9.98 11.83 1.51
N PRO A 190 9.68 11.05 0.44
CA PRO A 190 9.53 9.58 0.50
C PRO A 190 10.66 8.83 1.21
N ALA A 191 11.90 9.35 1.15
CA ALA A 191 13.08 8.76 1.77
C ALA A 191 13.10 8.86 3.32
N GLN A 192 12.44 9.86 3.90
CA GLN A 192 12.37 10.01 5.36
C GLN A 192 11.33 9.05 5.96
N PHE A 193 10.29 8.73 5.20
CA PHE A 193 9.35 7.66 5.53
C PHE A 193 10.09 6.31 5.58
N TYR A 194 10.95 5.99 4.61
CA TYR A 194 11.73 4.74 4.61
C TYR A 194 12.56 4.50 5.89
N LYS A 195 13.18 5.56 6.45
CA LYS A 195 13.97 5.46 7.69
C LYS A 195 13.14 5.02 8.91
N ASN A 196 11.84 5.30 8.91
CA ASN A 196 10.94 4.95 10.01
C ASN A 196 10.33 3.53 9.87
N PHE A 197 10.49 2.86 8.72
CA PHE A 197 9.93 1.54 8.45
C PHE A 197 10.97 0.41 8.40
N VAL A 198 12.25 0.77 8.34
CA VAL A 198 13.36 -0.17 8.16
C VAL A 198 14.18 -0.38 9.44
N ASN A 199 14.02 0.48 10.45
CA ASN A 199 14.64 0.32 11.76
C ASN A 199 13.63 -0.21 12.79
#